data_AF-A0A2S5CW72-F1
#
_entry.id   AF-A0A2S5CW72-F1
#
_cell.length_a   1.000
_cell.length_b   1.000
_cell.length_c   1.000
_cell.angle_alpha   90.00
_cell.angle_beta   90.00
_cell.angle_gamma   90.00
#
_symmetry.space_group_name_H-M   'P 1'
#
loop_
_entity.id
_entity.type
_entity.pdbx_description
1 polymer ?
#
loop_
_entity_poly.entity_id
_entity_poly.type
_entity_poly.pdbx_seq_one_letter_code
_entity_poly.pdbx_strand_id
1 'polypeptide(L)'
;MDGAYYSKLQNSLDTFLYQQLDEILSNLKSKTNFHMFDYDAIEGLAGIANYLFMINNNAISEEYFKKILAYFVSLSGYKEYFGCNIPKWHIQNEFLFSDNEKNSYLNGILNVGLSHGISGPLIILSKAYKRGIIVDGHRDAIKRITEDLIKLKNHNDNNWAGMIDVEYYINSNTFLDLPTRSAWCYGTPGTAFSLLTAAEALNDNELSEIAKKAMKDLIGNEQQVFSPSFCHGYAGIAYLYKRFFEKTNIKEFFEESIRLKEKTKEFFNEQNPFGFYDIEAKDHSLLKLNSIGLLQGVSGILLTLLAFEEESLPIWETAFLLDD
;
A
#
# COMPACT_ATOMS: atom_id res chain seq x y z
N MET A 1 23.02 -20.64 -20.16
CA MET A 1 23.19 -19.24 -20.61
C MET A 1 23.43 -18.43 -19.36
N ASP A 2 24.69 -18.11 -19.09
CA ASP A 2 25.04 -17.29 -17.94
C ASP A 2 24.36 -15.93 -18.11
N GLY A 3 23.64 -15.45 -17.11
CA GLY A 3 22.75 -14.28 -17.14
C GLY A 3 23.42 -12.92 -17.45
N ALA A 4 24.58 -12.90 -18.11
CA ALA A 4 25.34 -11.70 -18.48
C ALA A 4 24.54 -10.70 -19.32
N TYR A 5 23.63 -11.16 -20.19
CA TYR A 5 22.74 -10.26 -20.94
C TYR A 5 21.68 -9.60 -20.06
N TYR A 6 21.18 -10.33 -19.05
CA TYR A 6 20.24 -9.82 -18.06
C TYR A 6 20.90 -8.76 -17.17
N SER A 7 22.12 -9.00 -16.68
CA SER A 7 22.87 -8.02 -15.88
C SER A 7 23.19 -6.74 -16.66
N LYS A 8 23.51 -6.82 -17.96
CA LYS A 8 23.72 -5.64 -18.79
C LYS A 8 22.44 -4.81 -18.98
N LEU A 9 21.32 -5.47 -19.25
CA LEU A 9 20.02 -4.79 -19.36
C LEU A 9 19.65 -4.12 -18.03
N GLN A 10 19.79 -4.83 -16.91
CA GLN A 10 19.52 -4.30 -15.58
C GLN A 10 20.36 -3.05 -15.28
N ASN A 11 21.67 -3.10 -15.52
CA ASN A 11 22.54 -1.93 -15.30
C ASN A 11 22.16 -0.73 -16.17
N SER A 12 21.72 -0.96 -17.42
CA SER A 12 21.24 0.11 -18.30
C SER A 12 19.92 0.71 -17.79
N LEU A 13 19.00 -0.12 -17.30
CA LEU A 13 17.75 0.32 -16.70
C LEU A 13 17.99 1.09 -15.40
N ASP A 14 18.90 0.63 -14.55
CA ASP A 14 19.30 1.32 -13.32
C ASP A 14 19.87 2.70 -13.63
N THR A 15 20.77 2.79 -14.61
CA THR A 15 21.36 4.07 -15.04
C THR A 15 20.30 5.04 -15.57
N PHE A 16 19.36 4.53 -16.37
CA PHE A 16 18.24 5.33 -16.87
C PHE A 16 17.35 5.81 -15.72
N LEU A 17 17.03 4.93 -14.77
CA LEU A 17 16.24 5.26 -13.58
C LEU A 17 16.88 6.38 -12.76
N TYR A 18 18.18 6.32 -12.50
CA TYR A 18 18.91 7.37 -11.77
C TYR A 18 18.80 8.73 -12.44
N GLN A 19 18.94 8.78 -13.77
CA GLN A 19 18.81 10.03 -14.54
C GLN A 19 17.39 10.61 -14.44
N GLN A 20 16.37 9.76 -14.51
CA GLN A 20 14.98 10.19 -14.35
C GLN A 20 14.69 10.68 -12.92
N LEU A 21 15.28 10.03 -11.91
CA LEU A 21 15.08 10.40 -10.51
C LEU A 21 15.60 11.79 -10.17
N ASP A 22 16.72 12.24 -10.76
CA ASP A 22 17.20 13.60 -10.53
C ASP A 22 16.19 14.65 -11.02
N GLU A 23 15.60 14.44 -12.19
CA GLU A 23 14.57 15.32 -12.75
C GLU A 23 13.29 15.29 -11.90
N ILE A 24 12.79 14.09 -11.57
CA ILE A 24 11.59 13.89 -10.75
C ILE A 24 11.76 14.58 -9.40
N LEU A 25 12.85 14.29 -8.68
CA LEU A 25 13.09 14.85 -7.34
C LEU A 25 13.31 16.37 -7.38
N SER A 26 13.91 16.91 -8.44
CA SER A 26 14.03 18.36 -8.64
C SER A 26 12.66 19.01 -8.79
N ASN A 27 11.79 18.44 -9.63
CA ASN A 27 10.43 18.94 -9.85
C ASN A 27 9.60 18.89 -8.56
N LEU A 28 9.66 17.79 -7.81
CA LEU A 28 8.93 17.60 -6.56
C LEU A 28 9.32 18.61 -5.47
N LYS A 29 10.58 19.04 -5.41
CA LYS A 29 11.02 20.07 -4.45
C LYS A 29 10.36 21.43 -4.66
N SER A 30 9.95 21.73 -5.89
CA SER A 30 9.30 23.00 -6.24
C SER A 30 7.77 22.97 -6.12
N LYS A 31 7.17 21.78 -5.96
CA LYS A 31 5.72 21.62 -5.89
C LYS A 31 5.16 22.09 -4.54
N THR A 32 4.03 22.78 -4.59
CA THR A 32 3.19 23.14 -3.43
C THR A 32 1.97 22.23 -3.31
N ASN A 33 1.52 21.64 -4.44
CA ASN A 33 0.41 20.72 -4.51
C ASN A 33 0.92 19.36 -5.01
N PHE A 34 0.43 18.28 -4.39
CA PHE A 34 0.91 16.93 -4.64
C PHE A 34 -0.14 16.11 -5.39
N HIS A 35 0.33 15.25 -6.29
CA HIS A 35 -0.44 14.19 -6.93
C HIS A 35 -0.13 12.86 -6.22
N MET A 36 -1.05 11.91 -6.19
CA MET A 36 -0.78 10.62 -5.53
C MET A 36 0.39 9.85 -6.19
N PHE A 37 0.47 9.94 -7.53
CA PHE A 37 1.57 9.39 -8.32
C PHE A 37 2.94 10.02 -8.03
N ASP A 38 3.02 11.12 -7.28
CA ASP A 38 4.30 11.67 -6.86
C ASP A 38 4.99 10.77 -5.81
N TYR A 39 4.23 9.96 -5.06
CA TYR A 39 4.76 9.21 -3.92
C TYR A 39 4.31 7.75 -3.83
N ASP A 40 3.30 7.33 -4.58
CA ASP A 40 2.67 6.05 -4.35
C ASP A 40 3.46 4.79 -4.75
N ALA A 41 2.87 3.62 -4.49
CA ALA A 41 3.50 2.32 -4.72
C ALA A 41 3.38 1.81 -6.16
N ILE A 42 2.41 2.32 -6.94
CA ILE A 42 2.11 1.81 -8.29
C ILE A 42 2.92 2.56 -9.35
N GLU A 43 2.87 3.90 -9.33
CA GLU A 43 3.50 4.76 -10.33
C GLU A 43 4.56 5.68 -9.71
N GLY A 44 4.51 5.86 -8.38
CA GLY A 44 5.30 6.84 -7.67
C GLY A 44 6.59 6.33 -7.05
N LEU A 45 7.15 7.23 -6.22
CA LEU A 45 8.45 7.02 -5.61
C LEU A 45 8.48 5.83 -4.63
N ALA A 46 7.37 5.36 -4.06
CA ALA A 46 7.43 4.23 -3.12
C ALA A 46 7.71 2.91 -3.85
N GLY A 47 7.15 2.71 -5.05
CA GLY A 47 7.47 1.57 -5.90
C GLY A 47 8.94 1.59 -6.34
N ILE A 48 9.42 2.75 -6.80
CA ILE A 48 10.82 2.95 -7.18
C ILE A 48 11.76 2.72 -5.99
N ALA A 49 11.41 3.26 -4.82
CA ALA A 49 12.20 3.09 -3.61
C ALA A 49 12.29 1.62 -3.20
N ASN A 50 11.20 0.85 -3.35
CA ASN A 50 11.25 -0.58 -3.06
C ASN A 50 12.20 -1.33 -4.01
N TYR A 51 12.18 -0.97 -5.31
CA TYR A 51 13.14 -1.51 -6.27
C TYR A 51 14.59 -1.20 -5.86
N LEU A 52 14.90 0.07 -5.57
CA LEU A 52 16.24 0.49 -5.13
C LEU A 52 16.68 -0.22 -3.84
N PHE A 53 15.75 -0.44 -2.92
CA PHE A 53 15.98 -1.17 -1.68
C PHE A 53 16.31 -2.65 -1.90
N MET A 54 15.71 -3.29 -2.91
CA MET A 54 16.04 -4.66 -3.29
C MET A 54 17.42 -4.79 -3.92
N ILE A 55 17.80 -3.84 -4.77
CA ILE A 55 19.09 -3.87 -5.50
C ILE A 55 20.23 -3.20 -4.73
N ASN A 56 20.09 -2.98 -3.41
CA ASN A 56 20.94 -2.17 -2.52
C ASN A 56 22.37 -2.71 -2.30
N ASN A 57 23.04 -3.12 -3.37
CA ASN A 57 24.39 -3.66 -3.39
C ASN A 57 25.40 -2.66 -3.98
N ASN A 58 24.99 -1.41 -4.24
CA ASN A 58 25.86 -0.36 -4.75
C ASN A 58 25.52 1.01 -4.12
N ALA A 59 26.55 1.86 -4.00
CA ALA A 59 26.44 3.16 -3.32
C ALA A 59 25.52 4.17 -4.03
N ILE A 60 25.34 4.04 -5.36
CA ILE A 60 24.50 4.94 -6.14
C ILE A 60 23.02 4.67 -5.84
N SER A 61 22.60 3.40 -5.82
CA SER A 61 21.25 2.99 -5.40
C SER A 61 20.92 3.52 -4.00
N GLU A 62 21.83 3.36 -3.05
CA GLU A 62 21.63 3.86 -1.68
C GLU A 62 21.51 5.40 -1.63
N GLU A 63 22.28 6.13 -2.43
CA GLU A 63 22.19 7.59 -2.53
C GLU A 63 20.81 8.03 -3.01
N TYR A 64 20.32 7.48 -4.13
CA TYR A 64 18.99 7.82 -4.65
C TYR A 64 17.87 7.36 -3.71
N PHE A 65 18.02 6.19 -3.08
CA PHE A 65 17.09 5.74 -2.07
C PHE A 65 17.00 6.73 -0.91
N LYS A 66 18.14 7.22 -0.38
CA LYS A 66 18.16 8.27 0.66
C LYS A 66 17.53 9.59 0.19
N LYS A 67 17.70 9.99 -1.07
CA LYS A 67 17.00 11.18 -1.62
C LYS A 67 15.48 11.00 -1.58
N ILE A 68 14.97 9.81 -1.91
CA ILE A 68 13.53 9.49 -1.82
C ILE A 68 13.06 9.48 -0.36
N LEU A 69 13.84 8.89 0.56
CA LEU A 69 13.51 8.91 1.99
C LEU A 69 13.41 10.34 2.53
N ALA A 70 14.35 11.22 2.15
CA ALA A 70 14.30 12.63 2.53
C ALA A 70 13.06 13.35 1.98
N TYR A 71 12.63 12.99 0.76
CA TYR A 71 11.37 13.48 0.21
C TYR A 71 10.16 12.99 1.04
N PHE A 72 10.09 11.70 1.40
CA PHE A 72 9.02 11.17 2.26
C PHE A 72 9.01 11.80 3.65
N VAL A 73 10.18 12.12 4.23
CA VAL A 73 10.25 12.91 5.46
C VAL A 73 9.61 14.28 5.27
N SER A 74 9.92 14.99 4.17
CA SER A 74 9.29 16.28 3.88
C SER A 74 7.78 16.17 3.67
N LEU A 75 7.34 15.12 2.96
CA LEU A 75 5.93 14.81 2.66
C LEU A 75 5.12 14.50 3.93
N SER A 76 5.74 13.87 4.93
CA SER A 76 5.11 13.58 6.24
C SER A 76 4.83 14.84 7.08
N GLY A 77 5.29 16.02 6.65
CA GLY A 77 5.03 17.27 7.34
C GLY A 77 3.62 17.79 7.13
N TYR A 78 3.32 18.93 7.75
CA TYR A 78 2.03 19.61 7.67
C TYR A 78 2.11 20.89 6.82
N LYS A 79 0.97 21.32 6.28
CA LYS A 79 0.76 22.60 5.60
C LYS A 79 -0.49 23.29 6.16
N GLU A 80 -0.51 24.63 6.10
CA GLU A 80 -1.70 25.41 6.42
C GLU A 80 -2.74 25.26 5.30
N TYR A 81 -3.99 25.01 5.67
CA TYR A 81 -5.13 24.89 4.80
C TYR A 81 -6.41 25.25 5.57
N PHE A 82 -7.12 26.29 5.12
CA PHE A 82 -8.33 26.82 5.77
C PHE A 82 -8.19 27.09 7.28
N GLY A 83 -7.06 27.67 7.71
CA GLY A 83 -6.77 27.99 9.10
C GLY A 83 -6.36 26.80 9.96
N CYS A 84 -6.21 25.61 9.36
CA CYS A 84 -5.82 24.37 10.03
C CYS A 84 -4.52 23.81 9.46
N ASN A 85 -3.75 23.09 10.28
CA ASN A 85 -2.60 22.34 9.81
C ASN A 85 -3.05 20.94 9.39
N ILE A 86 -2.92 20.62 8.10
CA ILE A 86 -3.25 19.32 7.52
C ILE A 86 -2.00 18.65 6.96
N PRO A 87 -2.00 17.32 6.75
CA PRO A 87 -0.83 16.66 6.19
C PRO A 87 -0.53 17.15 4.77
N LYS A 88 0.76 17.27 4.41
CA LYS A 88 1.16 17.74 3.07
C LYS A 88 0.70 16.82 1.95
N TRP A 89 0.59 15.52 2.22
CA TRP A 89 0.06 14.49 1.32
C TRP A 89 -1.46 14.58 1.06
N HIS A 90 -2.10 15.68 1.46
CA HIS A 90 -3.43 16.07 0.98
C HIS A 90 -3.45 16.31 -0.53
N ILE A 91 -4.34 15.58 -1.21
CA ILE A 91 -4.58 15.66 -2.65
C ILE A 91 -5.77 16.58 -2.91
N GLN A 92 -5.54 17.67 -3.65
CA GLN A 92 -6.60 18.63 -3.96
C GLN A 92 -7.59 18.06 -4.98
N ASN A 93 -8.81 18.58 -4.95
CA ASN A 93 -9.92 18.20 -5.83
C ASN A 93 -9.54 18.14 -7.32
N GLU A 94 -8.78 19.12 -7.80
CA GLU A 94 -8.36 19.21 -9.20
C GLU A 94 -7.52 18.01 -9.68
N PHE A 95 -6.87 17.30 -8.75
CA PHE A 95 -6.03 16.13 -9.00
C PHE A 95 -6.73 14.78 -8.78
N LEU A 96 -8.05 14.77 -8.54
CA LEU A 96 -8.83 13.53 -8.46
C LEU A 96 -9.16 13.00 -9.87
N PHE A 97 -9.34 11.69 -10.00
CA PHE A 97 -9.42 11.03 -11.31
C PHE A 97 -10.74 11.25 -12.02
N SER A 98 -11.84 11.08 -11.29
CA SER A 98 -13.19 11.07 -11.87
C SER A 98 -13.99 12.29 -11.44
N ASP A 99 -14.92 12.73 -12.31
CA ASP A 99 -15.86 13.80 -11.96
C ASP A 99 -16.70 13.42 -10.73
N ASN A 100 -16.97 12.13 -10.52
CA ASN A 100 -17.69 11.66 -9.34
C ASN A 100 -16.89 11.88 -8.05
N GLU A 101 -15.59 11.58 -8.04
CA GLU A 101 -14.70 11.88 -6.92
C GLU A 101 -14.59 13.39 -6.71
N LYS A 102 -14.45 14.17 -7.79
CA LYS A 102 -14.39 15.65 -7.71
C LYS A 102 -15.67 16.24 -7.11
N ASN A 103 -16.84 15.69 -7.45
CA ASN A 103 -18.10 16.14 -6.89
C ASN A 103 -18.28 15.69 -5.42
N SER A 104 -17.67 14.58 -5.02
CA SER A 104 -17.78 14.02 -3.67
C SER A 104 -16.80 14.66 -2.68
N TYR A 105 -15.61 15.04 -3.13
CA TYR A 105 -14.49 15.51 -2.29
C TYR A 105 -14.08 16.93 -2.66
N LEU A 106 -14.96 17.90 -2.40
CA LEU A 106 -14.79 19.29 -2.84
C LEU A 106 -13.49 19.92 -2.33
N ASN A 107 -13.09 19.59 -1.11
CA ASN A 107 -11.86 20.10 -0.49
C ASN A 107 -10.66 19.15 -0.65
N GLY A 108 -10.81 18.09 -1.44
CA GLY A 108 -9.79 17.08 -1.66
C GLY A 108 -9.78 15.99 -0.59
N ILE A 109 -8.80 15.09 -0.67
CA ILE A 109 -8.73 13.88 0.14
C ILE A 109 -7.39 13.70 0.84
N LEU A 110 -7.42 12.84 1.85
CA LEU A 110 -6.30 12.11 2.40
C LEU A 110 -6.43 10.66 1.95
N ASN A 111 -5.51 10.23 1.09
CA ASN A 111 -5.45 8.84 0.62
C ASN A 111 -4.59 8.00 1.58
N VAL A 112 -5.21 7.06 2.28
CA VAL A 112 -4.54 6.18 3.27
C VAL A 112 -4.26 4.78 2.74
N GLY A 113 -4.73 4.48 1.52
CA GLY A 113 -4.52 3.19 0.86
C GLY A 113 -3.05 2.85 0.66
N LEU A 114 -2.76 1.56 0.49
CA LEU A 114 -1.40 1.09 0.28
C LEU A 114 -0.92 1.32 -1.16
N SER A 115 -1.80 1.20 -2.15
CA SER A 115 -1.39 1.35 -3.56
C SER A 115 -1.11 2.79 -3.95
N HIS A 116 -1.97 3.73 -3.52
CA HIS A 116 -1.97 5.14 -3.94
C HIS A 116 -1.84 6.14 -2.77
N GLY A 117 -1.79 5.66 -1.53
CA GLY A 117 -1.83 6.49 -0.34
C GLY A 117 -0.54 6.49 0.46
N ILE A 118 -0.59 7.14 1.63
CA ILE A 118 0.57 7.34 2.50
C ILE A 118 1.11 6.04 3.12
N SER A 119 0.31 4.95 3.10
CA SER A 119 0.72 3.63 3.60
C SER A 119 1.91 3.05 2.82
N GLY A 120 2.05 3.32 1.52
CA GLY A 120 3.22 2.91 0.73
C GLY A 120 4.51 3.55 1.23
N PRO A 121 4.62 4.90 1.26
CA PRO A 121 5.73 5.61 1.89
C PRO A 121 6.03 5.19 3.33
N LEU A 122 5.00 4.91 4.15
CA LEU A 122 5.19 4.42 5.52
C LEU A 122 5.96 3.10 5.57
N ILE A 123 5.62 2.14 4.70
CA ILE A 123 6.33 0.86 4.63
C ILE A 123 7.79 1.08 4.23
N ILE A 124 8.04 1.91 3.22
CA ILE A 124 9.42 2.20 2.77
C ILE A 124 10.26 2.83 3.88
N LEU A 125 9.73 3.86 4.56
CA LEU A 125 10.39 4.48 5.70
C LEU A 125 10.67 3.44 6.80
N SER A 126 9.71 2.58 7.10
CA SER A 126 9.83 1.56 8.16
C SER A 126 10.88 0.50 7.83
N LYS A 127 10.89 -0.02 6.60
CA LYS A 127 11.89 -0.98 6.11
C LYS A 127 13.30 -0.39 6.11
N ALA A 128 13.45 0.85 5.63
CA ALA A 128 14.71 1.57 5.66
C ALA A 128 15.24 1.75 7.09
N TYR A 129 14.35 2.13 8.03
CA TYR A 129 14.69 2.30 9.44
C TYR A 129 15.16 0.98 10.07
N LYS A 130 14.44 -0.14 9.82
CA LYS A 130 14.84 -1.48 10.29
C LYS A 130 16.23 -1.90 9.79
N ARG A 131 16.60 -1.54 8.54
CA ARG A 131 17.93 -1.84 7.96
C ARG A 131 19.01 -0.80 8.30
N GLY A 132 18.69 0.21 9.12
CA GLY A 132 19.65 1.26 9.52
C GLY A 132 19.96 2.28 8.42
N ILE A 133 19.18 2.33 7.34
CA ILE A 133 19.30 3.34 6.27
C ILE A 133 18.42 4.53 6.65
N ILE A 134 19.03 5.52 7.30
CA ILE A 134 18.32 6.62 7.96
C ILE A 134 18.71 7.97 7.33
N VAL A 135 17.75 8.89 7.27
CA VAL A 135 17.94 10.31 6.94
C VAL A 135 17.48 11.21 8.09
N ASP A 136 17.76 12.51 8.02
CA ASP A 136 17.30 13.46 9.04
C ASP A 136 15.77 13.47 9.15
N GLY A 137 15.24 13.42 10.37
CA GLY A 137 13.80 13.43 10.65
C GLY A 137 13.05 12.12 10.34
N HIS A 138 13.75 11.04 9.99
CA HIS A 138 13.17 9.75 9.57
C HIS A 138 12.21 9.15 10.59
N ARG A 139 12.64 9.06 11.85
CA ARG A 139 11.80 8.49 12.92
C ARG A 139 10.54 9.32 13.16
N ASP A 140 10.66 10.64 13.14
CA ASP A 140 9.53 11.54 13.33
C ASP A 140 8.54 11.48 12.16
N ALA A 141 9.04 11.24 10.94
CA ALA A 141 8.19 11.02 9.78
C ALA A 141 7.33 9.76 9.91
N ILE A 142 7.92 8.64 10.34
CA ILE A 142 7.15 7.40 10.62
C ILE A 142 6.06 7.70 11.65
N LYS A 143 6.42 8.37 12.76
CA LYS A 143 5.47 8.72 13.82
C LYS A 143 4.31 9.60 13.34
N ARG A 144 4.61 10.70 12.65
CA ARG A 144 3.58 11.60 12.11
C ARG A 144 2.59 10.86 11.23
N ILE A 145 3.08 10.03 10.30
CA ILE A 145 2.22 9.24 9.41
C ILE A 145 1.37 8.25 10.22
N THR A 146 1.95 7.55 11.20
CA THR A 146 1.17 6.61 12.04
C THR A 146 0.10 7.31 12.87
N GLU A 147 0.40 8.48 13.43
CA GLU A 147 -0.54 9.31 14.18
C GLU A 147 -1.69 9.80 13.29
N ASP A 148 -1.38 10.28 12.07
CA ASP A 148 -2.38 10.69 11.09
C ASP A 148 -3.29 9.51 10.68
N LEU A 149 -2.70 8.33 10.42
CA LEU A 149 -3.46 7.12 10.10
C LEU A 149 -4.38 6.71 11.26
N ILE A 150 -3.90 6.72 12.51
CA ILE A 150 -4.74 6.40 13.68
C ILE A 150 -5.89 7.39 13.80
N LYS A 151 -5.64 8.68 13.58
CA LYS A 151 -6.68 9.73 13.60
C LYS A 151 -7.75 9.53 12.53
N LEU A 152 -7.38 8.93 11.40
CA LEU A 152 -8.24 8.68 10.24
C LEU A 152 -8.92 7.29 10.27
N LYS A 153 -8.87 6.59 11.39
CA LYS A 153 -9.55 5.31 11.60
C LYS A 153 -11.03 5.55 11.94
N ASN A 154 -11.93 4.75 11.37
CA ASN A 154 -13.35 4.78 11.73
C ASN A 154 -13.55 4.54 13.23
N HIS A 155 -14.52 5.25 13.83
CA HIS A 155 -14.79 5.12 15.25
C HIS A 155 -15.55 3.85 15.63
N ASN A 156 -16.38 3.29 14.73
CA ASN A 156 -17.26 2.16 15.04
C ASN A 156 -16.58 0.78 14.93
N ASP A 157 -15.66 0.61 13.98
CA ASP A 157 -15.22 -0.72 13.55
C ASP A 157 -13.68 -0.86 13.40
N ASN A 158 -12.91 0.13 13.87
CA ASN A 158 -11.45 0.17 13.74
C ASN A 158 -10.91 0.06 12.30
N ASN A 159 -11.76 0.26 11.29
CA ASN A 159 -11.36 0.13 9.89
C ASN A 159 -10.91 1.45 9.28
N TRP A 160 -10.27 1.36 8.12
CA TRP A 160 -9.94 2.51 7.28
C TRP A 160 -10.73 2.48 5.98
N ALA A 161 -11.34 3.61 5.64
CA ALA A 161 -11.70 3.89 4.26
C ALA A 161 -10.42 4.11 3.43
N GLY A 162 -10.48 3.98 2.11
CA GLY A 162 -9.31 4.16 1.25
C GLY A 162 -8.95 5.62 0.99
N MET A 163 -9.97 6.43 0.70
CA MET A 163 -9.88 7.87 0.48
C MET A 163 -10.81 8.55 1.49
N ILE A 164 -10.28 9.54 2.20
CA ILE A 164 -11.01 10.20 3.28
C ILE A 164 -11.05 11.69 2.97
N ASP A 165 -12.24 12.29 3.03
CA ASP A 165 -12.37 13.74 2.86
C ASP A 165 -11.52 14.46 3.93
N VAL A 166 -10.72 15.44 3.49
CA VAL A 166 -9.86 16.22 4.40
C VAL A 166 -10.65 16.94 5.49
N GLU A 167 -11.96 17.19 5.27
CA GLU A 167 -12.85 17.76 6.27
C GLU A 167 -12.90 16.97 7.58
N TYR A 168 -12.77 15.63 7.53
CA TYR A 168 -12.71 14.81 8.76
C TYR A 168 -11.41 15.05 9.54
N TYR A 169 -10.33 15.44 8.86
CA TYR A 169 -9.08 15.77 9.53
C TYR A 169 -9.13 17.17 10.16
N ILE A 170 -9.73 18.13 9.45
CA ILE A 170 -9.91 19.52 9.90
C ILE A 170 -10.87 19.56 11.11
N ASN A 171 -12.03 18.93 10.96
CA ASN A 171 -13.07 18.89 11.98
C ASN A 171 -12.96 17.60 12.80
N SER A 172 -11.92 17.51 13.65
CA SER A 172 -11.66 16.30 14.45
C SER A 172 -12.78 15.85 15.41
N ASN A 173 -13.81 16.67 15.63
CA ASN A 173 -15.01 16.30 16.39
C ASN A 173 -16.09 15.62 15.53
N THR A 174 -15.94 15.63 14.20
CA THR A 174 -16.86 14.96 13.29
C THR A 174 -16.69 13.46 13.43
N PHE A 175 -17.81 12.78 13.66
CA PHE A 175 -17.83 11.33 13.74
C PHE A 175 -17.48 10.71 12.38
N LEU A 176 -16.28 10.12 12.27
CA LEU A 176 -15.81 9.36 11.12
C LEU A 176 -16.33 7.91 11.16
N ASP A 177 -17.21 7.57 10.21
CA ASP A 177 -17.72 6.22 9.98
C ASP A 177 -18.03 6.04 8.49
N LEU A 178 -16.97 5.84 7.70
CA LEU A 178 -17.06 5.76 6.24
C LEU A 178 -17.20 4.30 5.77
N PRO A 179 -17.88 4.05 4.63
CA PRO A 179 -17.87 2.74 3.99
C PRO A 179 -16.43 2.30 3.70
N THR A 180 -16.11 1.07 4.07
CA THR A 180 -14.77 0.49 3.89
C THR A 180 -14.79 -0.65 2.88
N ARG A 181 -13.59 -1.02 2.43
CA ARG A 181 -13.33 -2.18 1.58
C ARG A 181 -12.23 -3.01 2.23
N SER A 182 -12.26 -4.31 2.03
CA SER A 182 -11.16 -5.20 2.38
C SER A 182 -10.36 -5.48 1.11
N ALA A 183 -9.23 -4.79 0.92
CA ALA A 183 -8.34 -5.00 -0.21
C ALA A 183 -6.89 -4.66 0.15
N TRP A 184 -5.94 -5.14 -0.65
CA TRP A 184 -4.55 -4.71 -0.58
C TRP A 184 -4.43 -3.24 -0.95
N CYS A 185 -5.04 -2.81 -2.05
CA CYS A 185 -4.89 -1.44 -2.56
C CYS A 185 -5.51 -0.37 -1.64
N TYR A 186 -6.77 -0.58 -1.23
CA TYR A 186 -7.56 0.36 -0.44
C TYR A 186 -8.31 -0.35 0.69
N GLY A 187 -8.11 0.15 1.91
CA GLY A 187 -8.84 -0.28 3.09
C GLY A 187 -7.94 -0.83 4.19
N THR A 188 -8.58 -1.45 5.19
CA THR A 188 -7.91 -1.91 6.40
C THR A 188 -6.77 -2.90 6.15
N PRO A 189 -6.84 -3.91 5.27
CA PRO A 189 -5.76 -4.89 5.16
C PRO A 189 -4.40 -4.27 4.80
N GLY A 190 -4.34 -3.42 3.77
CA GLY A 190 -3.12 -2.72 3.38
C GLY A 190 -2.67 -1.67 4.41
N THR A 191 -3.61 -0.92 4.99
CA THR A 191 -3.31 0.13 5.99
C THR A 191 -2.82 -0.46 7.32
N ALA A 192 -3.45 -1.53 7.80
CA ALA A 192 -3.03 -2.22 9.01
C ALA A 192 -1.64 -2.85 8.82
N PHE A 193 -1.33 -3.38 7.62
CA PHE A 193 -0.01 -3.92 7.33
C PHE A 193 1.10 -2.85 7.39
N SER A 194 0.82 -1.64 6.88
CA SER A 194 1.77 -0.53 6.96
C SER A 194 2.01 -0.09 8.41
N LEU A 195 0.95 -0.05 9.24
CA LEU A 195 1.06 0.22 10.68
C LEU A 195 1.82 -0.88 11.44
N LEU A 196 1.59 -2.16 11.13
CA LEU A 196 2.34 -3.26 11.75
C LEU A 196 3.83 -3.18 11.40
N THR A 197 4.15 -2.87 10.15
CA THR A 197 5.54 -2.70 9.70
C THR A 197 6.22 -1.52 10.40
N ALA A 198 5.51 -0.41 10.59
CA ALA A 198 5.98 0.73 11.37
C ALA A 198 6.16 0.40 12.85
N ALA A 199 5.25 -0.38 13.45
CA ALA A 199 5.33 -0.85 14.82
C ALA A 199 6.60 -1.69 15.06
N GLU A 200 6.92 -2.62 14.14
CA GLU A 200 8.17 -3.38 14.18
C GLU A 200 9.39 -2.47 14.09
N ALA A 201 9.38 -1.50 13.17
CA ALA A 201 10.50 -0.58 13.00
C ALA A 201 10.76 0.29 14.25
N LEU A 202 9.69 0.72 14.92
CA LEU A 202 9.76 1.58 16.09
C LEU A 202 9.84 0.81 17.43
N ASN A 203 9.67 -0.51 17.41
CA ASN A 203 9.41 -1.34 18.59
C ASN A 203 8.22 -0.82 19.42
N ASP A 204 7.13 -0.45 18.74
CA ASP A 204 5.94 0.15 19.34
C ASP A 204 4.82 -0.90 19.51
N ASN A 205 4.67 -1.39 20.74
CA ASN A 205 3.68 -2.42 21.06
C ASN A 205 2.23 -1.92 20.95
N GLU A 206 1.96 -0.65 21.27
CA GLU A 206 0.61 -0.09 21.19
C GLU A 206 0.16 -0.01 19.73
N LEU A 207 1.05 0.49 18.87
CA LEU A 207 0.81 0.52 17.42
C LEU A 207 0.61 -0.89 16.85
N SER A 208 1.39 -1.87 17.32
CA SER A 208 1.25 -3.27 16.93
C SER A 208 -0.14 -3.82 17.28
N GLU A 209 -0.65 -3.53 18.48
CA GLU A 209 -1.98 -3.99 18.90
C GLU A 209 -3.10 -3.31 18.13
N ILE A 210 -2.96 -2.03 17.75
CA ILE A 210 -3.93 -1.34 16.88
C ILE A 210 -4.05 -2.06 15.53
N ALA A 211 -2.91 -2.35 14.89
CA ALA A 211 -2.88 -3.04 13.60
C ALA A 211 -3.46 -4.46 13.69
N LYS A 212 -3.09 -5.23 14.72
CA LYS A 212 -3.62 -6.57 14.96
C LYS A 212 -5.13 -6.55 15.23
N LYS A 213 -5.61 -5.60 16.03
CA LYS A 213 -7.03 -5.48 16.37
C LYS A 213 -7.87 -5.22 15.12
N ALA A 214 -7.43 -4.31 14.25
CA ALA A 214 -8.13 -4.01 13.00
C ALA A 214 -8.23 -5.24 12.08
N MET A 215 -7.14 -6.02 11.95
CA MET A 215 -7.20 -7.29 11.20
C MET A 215 -8.08 -8.35 11.88
N LYS A 216 -8.07 -8.45 13.21
CA LYS A 216 -8.96 -9.38 13.94
C LYS A 216 -10.44 -9.05 13.73
N ASP A 217 -10.80 -7.76 13.68
CA ASP A 217 -12.18 -7.30 13.49
C ASP A 217 -12.72 -7.61 12.08
N LEU A 218 -11.84 -7.84 11.11
CA LEU A 218 -12.20 -8.25 9.75
C LEU A 218 -12.37 -9.75 9.56
N ILE A 219 -11.99 -10.60 10.52
CA ILE A 219 -12.07 -12.06 10.36
C ILE A 219 -13.52 -12.48 10.15
N GLY A 220 -13.81 -13.08 8.99
CA GLY A 220 -15.16 -13.48 8.60
C GLY A 220 -16.12 -12.33 8.30
N ASN A 221 -15.63 -11.09 8.24
CA ASN A 221 -16.40 -9.87 7.99
C ASN A 221 -15.74 -8.98 6.94
N GLU A 222 -15.17 -9.58 5.90
CA GLU A 222 -14.59 -8.84 4.75
C GLU A 222 -15.64 -7.93 4.09
N GLN A 223 -15.27 -6.67 3.82
CA GLN A 223 -16.15 -5.66 3.24
C GLN A 223 -15.93 -5.52 1.73
N GLN A 224 -17.01 -5.56 0.95
CA GLN A 224 -17.02 -5.26 -0.49
C GLN A 224 -15.99 -6.05 -1.34
N VAL A 225 -15.88 -7.36 -1.10
CA VAL A 225 -14.99 -8.27 -1.84
C VAL A 225 -15.77 -9.13 -2.83
N PHE A 226 -15.47 -8.99 -4.12
CA PHE A 226 -16.17 -9.68 -5.21
C PHE A 226 -15.25 -10.31 -6.27
N SER A 227 -13.94 -10.08 -6.19
CA SER A 227 -12.95 -10.61 -7.14
C SER A 227 -12.05 -11.66 -6.46
N PRO A 228 -11.54 -12.67 -7.19
CA PRO A 228 -10.46 -13.53 -6.71
C PRO A 228 -9.08 -12.87 -6.82
N SER A 229 -8.93 -11.73 -7.49
CA SER A 229 -7.63 -11.12 -7.83
C SER A 229 -6.82 -10.64 -6.61
N PHE A 230 -5.55 -10.30 -6.83
CA PHE A 230 -4.67 -9.85 -5.76
C PHE A 230 -5.00 -8.42 -5.29
N CYS A 231 -5.10 -7.47 -6.23
CA CYS A 231 -5.23 -6.03 -5.93
C CYS A 231 -6.34 -5.74 -4.92
N HIS A 232 -7.51 -6.35 -5.12
CA HIS A 232 -8.71 -6.05 -4.35
C HIS A 232 -9.67 -7.24 -4.22
N GLY A 233 -9.12 -8.44 -4.25
CA GLY A 233 -9.86 -9.69 -4.15
C GLY A 233 -9.36 -10.59 -3.03
N TYR A 234 -9.98 -11.77 -2.94
CA TYR A 234 -9.71 -12.74 -1.88
C TYR A 234 -8.25 -13.20 -1.83
N ALA A 235 -7.55 -13.30 -2.97
CA ALA A 235 -6.13 -13.69 -2.98
C ALA A 235 -5.25 -12.70 -2.20
N GLY A 236 -5.38 -11.39 -2.47
CA GLY A 236 -4.56 -10.40 -1.79
C GLY A 236 -4.83 -10.34 -0.28
N ILE A 237 -6.10 -10.47 0.12
CA ILE A 237 -6.48 -10.49 1.54
C ILE A 237 -5.93 -11.75 2.22
N ALA A 238 -6.06 -12.92 1.57
CA ALA A 238 -5.49 -14.17 2.08
C ALA A 238 -3.98 -14.03 2.32
N TYR A 239 -3.27 -13.44 1.35
CA TYR A 239 -1.83 -13.24 1.44
C TYR A 239 -1.45 -12.25 2.55
N LEU A 240 -2.21 -11.17 2.73
CA LEU A 240 -2.02 -10.24 3.85
C LEU A 240 -2.20 -10.93 5.20
N TYR A 241 -3.23 -11.76 5.38
CA TYR A 241 -3.38 -12.53 6.62
C TYR A 241 -2.23 -13.52 6.83
N LYS A 242 -1.72 -14.16 5.77
CA LYS A 242 -0.52 -15.01 5.85
C LYS A 242 0.68 -14.21 6.35
N ARG A 243 0.94 -13.02 5.79
CA ARG A 243 2.03 -12.13 6.24
C ARG A 243 1.83 -11.63 7.67
N PHE A 244 0.60 -11.33 8.07
CA PHE A 244 0.26 -11.01 9.47
C PHE A 244 0.58 -12.17 10.41
N PHE A 245 0.23 -13.40 10.04
CA PHE A 245 0.60 -14.60 10.80
C PHE A 245 2.12 -14.73 10.91
N GLU A 246 2.86 -14.61 9.82
CA GLU A 246 4.33 -14.74 9.83
C GLU A 246 5.02 -13.69 10.71
N LYS A 247 4.45 -12.47 10.76
CA LYS A 247 4.97 -11.38 11.61
C LYS A 247 4.59 -11.50 13.09
N THR A 248 3.45 -12.12 13.40
CA THR A 248 2.87 -12.06 14.76
C THR A 248 2.73 -13.41 15.46
N ASN A 249 2.81 -14.50 14.70
CA ASN A 249 2.54 -15.88 15.13
C ASN A 249 1.14 -16.09 15.76
N ILE A 250 0.14 -15.27 15.37
CA ILE A 250 -1.24 -15.36 15.86
C ILE A 250 -2.03 -16.35 15.00
N LYS A 251 -2.53 -17.42 15.64
CA LYS A 251 -3.20 -18.55 14.97
C LYS A 251 -4.44 -18.14 14.17
N GLU A 252 -5.21 -17.19 14.68
CA GLU A 252 -6.44 -16.71 14.02
C GLU A 252 -6.15 -16.09 12.65
N PHE A 253 -4.99 -15.44 12.47
CA PHE A 253 -4.58 -14.93 11.16
C PHE A 253 -4.22 -16.04 10.19
N PHE A 254 -3.58 -17.11 10.67
CA PHE A 254 -3.33 -18.28 9.85
C PHE A 254 -4.64 -18.95 9.41
N GLU A 255 -5.55 -19.20 10.35
CA GLU A 255 -6.85 -19.83 10.05
C GLU A 255 -7.65 -19.01 9.03
N GLU A 256 -7.66 -17.68 9.19
CA GLU A 256 -8.32 -16.78 8.26
C GLU A 256 -7.64 -16.75 6.88
N SER A 257 -6.31 -16.78 6.83
CA SER A 257 -5.57 -16.87 5.57
C SER A 257 -5.94 -18.12 4.77
N ILE A 258 -6.12 -19.27 5.44
CA ILE A 258 -6.54 -20.53 4.81
C ILE A 258 -7.99 -20.45 4.35
N ARG A 259 -8.89 -19.89 5.16
CA ARG A 259 -10.30 -19.72 4.76
C ARG A 259 -10.44 -18.85 3.51
N LEU A 260 -9.68 -17.76 3.44
CA LEU A 260 -9.67 -16.86 2.28
C LEU A 260 -8.98 -17.49 1.06
N LYS A 261 -7.93 -18.30 1.26
CA LYS A 261 -7.33 -19.13 0.21
C LYS A 261 -8.37 -20.05 -0.44
N GLU A 262 -9.16 -20.75 0.37
CA GLU A 262 -10.21 -21.64 -0.14
C GLU A 262 -11.33 -20.85 -0.83
N LYS A 263 -11.75 -19.69 -0.28
CA LYS A 263 -12.66 -18.77 -0.99
C LYS A 263 -12.14 -18.36 -2.37
N THR A 264 -10.84 -18.06 -2.50
CA THR A 264 -10.24 -17.75 -3.82
C THR A 264 -10.40 -18.92 -4.79
N LYS A 265 -10.20 -20.17 -4.32
CA LYS A 265 -10.34 -21.37 -5.15
C LYS A 265 -11.77 -21.62 -5.62
N GLU A 266 -12.78 -21.19 -4.88
CA GLU A 266 -14.20 -21.29 -5.29
C GLU A 266 -14.51 -20.54 -6.60
N PHE A 267 -13.69 -19.56 -6.97
CA PHE A 267 -13.83 -18.83 -8.25
C PHE A 267 -13.27 -19.60 -9.46
N PHE A 268 -12.59 -20.73 -9.23
CA PHE A 268 -12.04 -21.54 -10.31
C PHE A 268 -13.17 -22.23 -11.10
N ASN A 269 -13.10 -22.15 -12.41
CA ASN A 269 -13.95 -22.92 -13.31
C ASN A 269 -13.16 -23.23 -14.60
N GLU A 270 -13.06 -24.51 -14.95
CA GLU A 270 -12.34 -24.99 -16.15
C GLU A 270 -12.88 -24.41 -17.47
N GLN A 271 -14.12 -23.92 -17.48
CA GLN A 271 -14.72 -23.25 -18.64
C GLN A 271 -14.27 -21.79 -18.78
N ASN A 272 -13.70 -21.19 -17.73
CA ASN A 272 -13.16 -19.83 -17.80
C ASN A 272 -11.79 -19.85 -18.49
N PRO A 273 -11.45 -18.82 -19.26
CA PRO A 273 -10.08 -18.64 -19.74
C PRO A 273 -9.10 -18.65 -18.55
N PHE A 274 -8.11 -19.54 -18.60
CA PHE A 274 -7.12 -19.75 -17.53
C PHE A 274 -7.70 -20.14 -16.15
N GLY A 275 -8.97 -20.56 -16.10
CA GLY A 275 -9.62 -20.99 -14.86
C GLY A 275 -10.28 -19.88 -14.04
N PHE A 276 -9.91 -18.62 -14.24
CA PHE A 276 -10.38 -17.48 -13.42
C PHE A 276 -10.75 -16.27 -14.28
N TYR A 277 -11.75 -15.52 -13.82
CA TYR A 277 -11.98 -14.15 -14.27
C TYR A 277 -11.51 -13.17 -13.21
N ASP A 278 -11.00 -12.04 -13.65
CA ASP A 278 -11.00 -10.84 -12.82
C ASP A 278 -12.40 -10.22 -12.83
N ILE A 279 -12.83 -9.69 -11.68
CA ILE A 279 -14.18 -9.16 -11.50
C ILE A 279 -14.07 -7.72 -11.04
N GLU A 280 -14.55 -6.80 -11.86
CA GLU A 280 -14.53 -5.36 -11.59
C GLU A 280 -15.95 -4.83 -11.37
N ALA A 281 -16.11 -3.94 -10.40
CA ALA A 281 -17.38 -3.25 -10.19
C ALA A 281 -17.41 -1.95 -11.02
N LYS A 282 -18.37 -1.82 -11.93
CA LYS A 282 -18.58 -0.63 -12.74
C LYS A 282 -20.07 -0.32 -12.88
N ASP A 283 -20.48 0.91 -12.57
CA ASP A 283 -21.86 1.41 -12.76
C ASP A 283 -22.93 0.45 -12.18
N HIS A 284 -22.72 -0.03 -10.94
CA HIS A 284 -23.57 -1.02 -10.25
C HIS A 284 -23.64 -2.41 -10.90
N SER A 285 -22.76 -2.71 -11.86
CA SER A 285 -22.63 -4.03 -12.49
C SER A 285 -21.27 -4.66 -12.19
N LEU A 286 -21.21 -5.99 -12.29
CA LEU A 286 -19.96 -6.74 -12.20
C LEU A 286 -19.50 -7.13 -13.61
N LEU A 287 -18.32 -6.67 -13.99
CA LEU A 287 -17.66 -7.00 -15.26
C LEU A 287 -16.67 -8.13 -15.04
N LYS A 288 -16.71 -9.14 -15.90
CA LYS A 288 -15.74 -10.24 -15.92
C LYS A 288 -14.69 -9.98 -17.00
N LEU A 289 -13.42 -9.96 -16.63
CA LEU A 289 -12.31 -9.64 -17.51
C LEU A 289 -11.32 -10.82 -17.60
N ASN A 290 -10.79 -11.03 -18.81
CA ASN A 290 -9.74 -12.02 -19.07
C ASN A 290 -8.36 -11.41 -18.84
N SER A 291 -8.00 -11.28 -17.58
CA SER A 291 -6.75 -10.63 -17.15
C SER A 291 -5.68 -11.68 -16.81
N ILE A 292 -4.48 -11.55 -17.40
CA ILE A 292 -3.34 -12.46 -17.14
C ILE A 292 -2.28 -11.89 -16.20
N GLY A 293 -2.35 -10.59 -15.88
CA GLY A 293 -1.33 -9.87 -15.12
C GLY A 293 -1.19 -10.29 -13.66
N LEU A 294 -0.19 -9.73 -12.99
CA LEU A 294 0.11 -9.97 -11.58
C LEU A 294 -0.90 -9.28 -10.64
N LEU A 295 -1.27 -8.02 -10.93
CA LEU A 295 -2.08 -7.20 -10.02
C LEU A 295 -3.56 -7.62 -10.00
N GLN A 296 -4.15 -7.76 -11.20
CA GLN A 296 -5.59 -8.02 -11.41
C GLN A 296 -5.84 -9.30 -12.22
N GLY A 297 -4.84 -10.17 -12.41
CA GLY A 297 -4.97 -11.31 -13.31
C GLY A 297 -4.69 -12.66 -12.68
N VAL A 298 -4.88 -13.70 -13.49
CA VAL A 298 -4.70 -15.09 -13.07
C VAL A 298 -3.30 -15.37 -12.53
N SER A 299 -2.26 -14.69 -13.02
CA SER A 299 -0.90 -14.88 -12.51
C SER A 299 -0.80 -14.52 -11.03
N GLY A 300 -1.39 -13.41 -10.57
CA GLY A 300 -1.40 -13.04 -9.15
C GLY A 300 -2.20 -14.01 -8.29
N ILE A 301 -3.32 -14.52 -8.82
CA ILE A 301 -4.14 -15.52 -8.14
C ILE A 301 -3.32 -16.80 -7.93
N LEU A 302 -2.75 -17.36 -9.00
CA LEU A 302 -2.00 -18.61 -8.94
C LEU A 302 -0.73 -18.48 -8.10
N LEU A 303 0.02 -17.39 -8.23
CA LEU A 303 1.21 -17.14 -7.41
C LEU A 303 0.87 -17.03 -5.92
N THR A 304 -0.28 -16.44 -5.59
CA THR A 304 -0.78 -16.42 -4.21
C THR A 304 -1.07 -17.83 -3.71
N LEU A 305 -1.82 -18.62 -4.49
CA LEU A 305 -2.16 -19.99 -4.10
C LEU A 305 -0.91 -20.86 -3.91
N LEU A 306 0.08 -20.73 -4.81
CA LEU A 306 1.38 -21.42 -4.70
C LEU A 306 2.15 -21.00 -3.46
N ALA A 307 2.11 -19.72 -3.08
CA ALA A 307 2.83 -19.24 -1.90
C ALA A 307 2.31 -19.82 -0.57
N PHE A 308 1.14 -20.45 -0.54
CA PHE A 308 0.67 -21.22 0.62
C PHE A 308 1.21 -22.64 0.70
N GLU A 309 1.77 -23.14 -0.40
CA GLU A 309 2.33 -24.49 -0.51
C GLU A 309 3.87 -24.48 -0.43
N GLU A 310 4.48 -23.31 -0.58
CA GLU A 310 5.93 -23.10 -0.47
C GLU A 310 6.34 -22.61 0.93
N GLU A 311 7.49 -23.10 1.42
CA GLU A 311 8.07 -22.65 2.69
C GLU A 311 8.82 -21.32 2.57
N SER A 312 9.29 -20.95 1.37
CA SER A 312 10.06 -19.74 1.12
C SER A 312 9.18 -18.53 0.78
N LEU A 313 9.58 -17.35 1.26
CA LEU A 313 8.95 -16.09 0.84
C LEU A 313 9.23 -15.81 -0.64
N PRO A 314 8.19 -15.57 -1.45
CA PRO A 314 8.37 -15.43 -2.88
C PRO A 314 8.76 -14.00 -3.26
N ILE A 315 9.71 -13.86 -4.19
CA ILE A 315 10.21 -12.54 -4.62
C ILE A 315 9.14 -11.65 -5.25
N TRP A 316 8.04 -12.19 -5.77
CA TRP A 316 6.99 -11.39 -6.40
C TRP A 316 6.22 -10.52 -5.38
N GLU A 317 6.24 -10.87 -4.08
CA GLU A 317 5.54 -10.10 -3.05
C GLU A 317 6.11 -8.69 -2.87
N THR A 318 7.35 -8.47 -3.30
CA THR A 318 8.02 -7.17 -3.25
C THR A 318 7.30 -6.14 -4.13
N ALA A 319 6.65 -6.57 -5.22
CA ALA A 319 5.82 -5.70 -6.05
C ALA A 319 4.61 -5.14 -5.27
N PHE A 320 4.27 -5.74 -4.13
CA PHE A 320 3.13 -5.40 -3.29
C PHE A 320 3.53 -4.75 -1.95
N LEU A 321 4.82 -4.47 -1.74
CA LEU A 321 5.36 -3.94 -0.49
C LEU A 321 5.08 -4.83 0.74
N LEU A 322 5.02 -6.15 0.55
CA LEU A 322 4.74 -7.11 1.62
C LEU A 322 5.98 -7.85 2.15
N ASP A 323 7.15 -7.57 1.56
CA ASP A 323 8.45 -8.08 1.96
C ASP A 323 9.08 -7.28 3.13
N ASP A 324 10.09 -7.87 3.78
CA ASP A 324 10.74 -7.34 4.99
C ASP A 324 11.94 -6.38 4.78
#